data_AF-A0A1N7MUA6-F1
#
_entry.id   AF-A0A1N7MUA6-F1
#
_cell.length_a   1.000
_cell.length_b   1.000
_cell.length_c   1.000
_cell.angle_alpha   90.00
_cell.angle_beta   90.00
_cell.angle_gamma   90.00
#
_symmetry.space_group_name_H-M   'P 1'
#
loop_
_entity.id
_entity.type
_entity.pdbx_description
1 polymer ?
#
loop_
_entity_poly.entity_id
_entity_poly.type
_entity_poly.pdbx_seq_one_letter_code
_entity_poly.pdbx_strand_id
1 'polypeptide(L)'
;MKTIINLVFLTLAMSSCSRNDDPTGTIVPEKTSYNFIYDNSYKVNEIVLYKGPLGVKETPPESIIPNYWSSYSEPPYSKIELNLKNKSLQFHLGKNPINYQVELSNDSIYISADKVFVGILDKKNEKLALYKSFYYIIKELDDSSVFTKKTTELGITKYKDIFGNNTFESPSAMTKKNDEVFWANLSFIYKNN
;
A
#
# COMPACT_ATOMS: atom_id res chain seq x y z
N MET A 1 -20.46 -59.74 -45.57
CA MET A 1 -19.68 -59.62 -44.32
C MET A 1 -20.63 -59.46 -43.16
N LYS A 2 -20.39 -60.23 -42.09
CA LYS A 2 -21.17 -60.24 -40.84
C LYS A 2 -20.84 -59.01 -40.00
N THR A 3 -21.86 -58.37 -39.45
CA THR A 3 -21.84 -57.88 -38.06
C THR A 3 -23.27 -57.65 -37.57
N ILE A 4 -23.70 -58.50 -36.65
CA ILE A 4 -24.85 -58.27 -35.75
C ILE A 4 -24.26 -57.58 -34.53
N ILE A 5 -24.79 -56.42 -34.13
CA ILE A 5 -24.70 -55.95 -32.75
C ILE A 5 -26.05 -55.36 -32.34
N ASN A 6 -26.71 -56.08 -31.43
CA ASN A 6 -27.81 -55.63 -30.59
C ASN A 6 -27.41 -54.38 -29.81
N LEU A 7 -28.29 -53.38 -29.73
CA LEU A 7 -28.24 -52.43 -28.62
C LEU A 7 -29.60 -52.39 -27.92
N VAL A 8 -29.54 -52.86 -26.68
CA VAL A 8 -30.61 -53.10 -25.74
C VAL A 8 -31.18 -51.77 -25.23
N PHE A 9 -32.51 -51.66 -25.24
CA PHE A 9 -33.25 -50.66 -24.49
C PHE A 9 -33.00 -50.88 -22.99
N LEU A 10 -32.40 -49.90 -22.31
CA LEU A 10 -32.35 -49.84 -20.85
C LEU A 10 -33.06 -48.56 -20.38
N THR A 11 -34.36 -48.67 -20.16
CA THR A 11 -35.09 -47.78 -19.27
C THR A 11 -34.75 -48.14 -17.83
N LEU A 12 -34.26 -47.20 -17.02
CA LEU A 12 -34.34 -47.30 -15.56
C LEU A 12 -34.16 -45.94 -14.87
N ALA A 13 -35.17 -45.64 -14.06
CA ALA A 13 -35.19 -44.83 -12.85
C ALA A 13 -34.89 -43.32 -12.95
N MET A 14 -35.98 -42.55 -12.96
CA MET A 14 -36.02 -41.23 -12.35
C MET A 14 -35.69 -41.38 -10.86
N SER A 15 -34.44 -41.13 -10.48
CA SER A 15 -34.09 -40.87 -9.09
C SER A 15 -34.56 -39.46 -8.73
N SER A 16 -35.75 -39.41 -8.13
CA SER A 16 -36.20 -38.32 -7.28
C SER A 16 -35.17 -38.14 -6.16
N CYS A 17 -34.31 -37.12 -6.29
CA CYS A 17 -33.68 -36.53 -5.12
C CYS A 17 -34.65 -35.49 -4.57
N SER A 18 -35.25 -35.87 -3.46
CA SER A 18 -35.92 -35.02 -2.50
C SER A 18 -35.31 -33.62 -2.41
N ARG A 19 -36.20 -32.65 -2.56
CA ARG A 19 -36.15 -31.31 -1.98
C ARG A 19 -35.33 -31.28 -0.67
N ASN A 20 -34.32 -30.43 -0.66
CA ASN A 20 -34.00 -29.56 0.46
C ASN A 20 -33.58 -28.22 -0.16
N ASP A 21 -34.59 -27.39 -0.43
CA ASP A 21 -34.41 -25.96 -0.54
C ASP A 21 -33.95 -25.47 0.83
N ASP A 22 -32.64 -25.30 0.99
CA ASP A 22 -32.15 -24.39 2.03
C ASP A 22 -31.10 -23.46 1.43
N PRO A 23 -31.53 -22.33 0.81
CA PRO A 23 -30.62 -21.27 0.44
C PRO A 23 -30.37 -20.34 1.62
N THR A 24 -30.47 -20.80 2.88
CA THR A 24 -30.02 -20.02 4.03
C THR A 24 -28.60 -20.39 4.42
N GLY A 25 -27.70 -20.35 3.43
CA GLY A 25 -26.35 -19.89 3.75
C GLY A 25 -26.52 -18.52 4.40
N THR A 26 -26.32 -18.43 5.71
CA THR A 26 -26.48 -17.18 6.45
C THR A 26 -25.59 -16.16 5.75
N ILE A 27 -26.20 -15.20 5.05
CA ILE A 27 -25.47 -14.07 4.47
C ILE A 27 -25.03 -13.27 5.68
N VAL A 28 -23.84 -13.58 6.22
CA VAL A 28 -23.20 -12.75 7.22
C VAL A 28 -22.99 -11.40 6.53
N PRO A 29 -23.58 -10.30 7.02
CA PRO A 29 -23.41 -9.00 6.38
C PRO A 29 -21.92 -8.67 6.33
N GLU A 30 -21.42 -8.32 5.15
CA GLU A 30 -20.02 -7.91 5.02
C GLU A 30 -19.77 -6.68 5.91
N LYS A 31 -18.76 -6.76 6.78
CA LYS A 31 -18.42 -5.68 7.70
C LYS A 31 -18.06 -4.42 6.91
N THR A 32 -18.84 -3.36 7.09
CA THR A 32 -18.69 -2.11 6.34
C THR A 32 -17.88 -1.05 7.08
N SER A 33 -17.54 -1.27 8.36
CA SER A 33 -16.86 -0.29 9.20
C SER A 33 -15.77 -0.95 10.04
N TYR A 34 -14.60 -0.31 10.10
CA TYR A 34 -13.42 -0.79 10.81
C TYR A 34 -12.84 0.33 11.68
N ASN A 35 -12.36 -0.04 12.87
CA ASN A 35 -11.65 0.82 13.81
C ASN A 35 -10.27 0.22 14.06
N PHE A 36 -9.28 0.71 13.33
CA PHE A 36 -7.93 0.19 13.34
C PHE A 36 -7.05 0.87 14.39
N ILE A 37 -6.34 0.09 15.19
CA ILE A 37 -5.33 0.54 16.16
C ILE A 37 -3.98 -0.05 15.77
N TYR A 38 -2.90 0.72 15.98
CA TYR A 38 -1.55 0.32 15.61
C TYR A 38 -1.14 -0.96 16.34
N ASP A 39 -0.64 -1.95 15.60
CA ASP A 39 -0.26 -3.26 16.12
C ASP A 39 1.21 -3.33 16.57
N ASN A 40 1.85 -2.18 16.81
CA ASN A 40 3.27 -2.09 17.15
C ASN A 40 4.20 -2.79 16.14
N SER A 41 3.77 -2.88 14.88
CA SER A 41 4.54 -3.51 13.81
C SER A 41 4.52 -2.69 12.53
N TYR A 42 5.69 -2.60 11.92
CA TYR A 42 5.90 -2.03 10.60
C TYR A 42 6.80 -2.95 9.79
N LYS A 43 6.85 -2.68 8.49
CA LYS A 43 7.75 -3.35 7.56
C LYS A 43 8.40 -2.31 6.65
N VAL A 44 9.72 -2.39 6.50
CA VAL A 44 10.43 -1.70 5.43
C VAL A 44 10.24 -2.47 4.14
N ASN A 45 9.57 -1.85 3.18
CA ASN A 45 9.27 -2.45 1.89
C ASN A 45 10.36 -2.15 0.85
N GLU A 46 10.99 -0.98 0.96
CA GLU A 46 12.05 -0.55 0.07
C GLU A 46 12.93 0.50 0.76
N ILE A 47 14.22 0.47 0.46
CA ILE A 47 15.16 1.55 0.73
C ILE A 47 15.97 1.78 -0.53
N VAL A 48 16.05 3.01 -0.99
CA VAL A 48 16.84 3.39 -2.15
C VAL A 48 17.67 4.62 -1.83
N LEU A 49 18.92 4.58 -2.26
CA LEU A 49 19.87 5.67 -2.12
C LEU A 49 20.63 5.81 -3.44
N TYR A 50 20.72 7.03 -3.94
CA TYR A 50 21.60 7.42 -5.03
C TYR A 50 22.55 8.50 -4.52
N LYS A 51 23.82 8.39 -4.87
CA LYS A 51 24.83 9.41 -4.57
C LYS A 51 25.53 9.89 -5.82
N GLY A 52 25.83 11.17 -5.85
CA GLY A 52 26.69 11.78 -6.84
C GLY A 52 28.19 11.58 -6.53
N PRO A 53 29.06 11.75 -7.53
CA PRO A 53 28.72 11.98 -8.93
C PRO A 53 28.21 10.69 -9.61
N LEU A 54 27.52 10.84 -10.76
CA LEU A 54 26.97 9.79 -11.63
C LEU A 54 25.68 9.11 -11.16
N GLY A 55 25.18 9.45 -9.97
CA GLY A 55 23.96 8.87 -9.41
C GLY A 55 24.11 7.37 -9.24
N VAL A 56 25.14 6.92 -8.52
CA VAL A 56 25.35 5.51 -8.24
C VAL A 56 24.28 5.04 -7.27
N LYS A 57 23.51 4.02 -7.68
CA LYS A 57 22.52 3.39 -6.82
C LYS A 57 23.20 2.51 -5.77
N GLU A 58 22.92 2.77 -4.51
CA GLU A 58 23.31 1.95 -3.36
C GLU A 58 22.10 1.14 -2.86
N THR A 59 22.37 0.03 -2.17
CA THR A 59 21.35 -0.78 -1.46
C THR A 59 21.68 -0.78 0.03
N PRO A 60 21.42 0.34 0.75
CA PRO A 60 21.82 0.45 2.14
C PRO A 60 20.94 -0.41 3.06
N PRO A 61 21.45 -0.81 4.23
CA PRO A 61 20.64 -1.48 5.25
C PRO A 61 19.64 -0.51 5.91
N GLU A 62 18.61 -1.05 6.57
CA GLU A 62 17.61 -0.31 7.34
C GLU A 62 18.21 0.64 8.39
N SER A 63 19.38 0.31 8.93
CA SER A 63 20.09 1.16 9.90
C SER A 63 20.47 2.55 9.36
N ILE A 64 20.35 2.79 8.04
CA ILE A 64 20.55 4.11 7.47
C ILE A 64 19.35 5.05 7.69
N ILE A 65 18.13 4.50 7.83
CA ILE A 65 16.90 5.31 7.87
C ILE A 65 16.94 6.33 9.03
N PRO A 66 17.40 6.00 10.25
CA PRO A 66 17.51 6.95 11.36
C PRO A 66 18.38 8.19 11.08
N ASN A 67 19.35 8.11 10.15
CA ASN A 67 20.15 9.27 9.75
C ASN A 67 19.30 10.34 9.05
N TYR A 68 18.20 9.91 8.44
CA TYR A 68 17.24 10.77 7.76
C TYR A 68 15.97 11.01 8.61
N TRP A 69 15.40 9.98 9.22
CA TRP A 69 14.22 10.07 10.10
C TRP A 69 14.42 9.23 11.35
N SER A 70 14.73 9.88 12.48
CA SER A 70 14.88 9.20 13.77
C SER A 70 13.60 8.50 14.24
N SER A 71 12.43 9.03 13.89
CA SER A 71 11.10 8.50 14.27
C SER A 71 10.43 7.66 13.17
N TYR A 72 11.18 7.14 12.19
CA TYR A 72 10.61 6.42 11.04
C TYR A 72 9.76 5.19 11.44
N SER A 73 10.04 4.58 12.59
CA SER A 73 9.32 3.42 13.10
C SER A 73 8.10 3.76 13.97
N GLU A 74 7.89 5.05 14.29
CA GLU A 74 6.75 5.48 15.09
C GLU A 74 5.47 5.46 14.25
N PRO A 75 4.33 5.03 14.81
CA PRO A 75 3.08 5.00 14.06
C PRO A 75 2.64 6.40 13.69
N PRO A 76 2.25 6.64 12.44
CA PRO A 76 1.82 7.98 12.01
C PRO A 76 0.49 8.40 12.63
N TYR A 77 -0.36 7.44 13.03
CA TYR A 77 -1.69 7.68 13.57
C TYR A 77 -1.99 6.69 14.69
N SER A 78 -2.67 7.14 15.75
CA SER A 78 -3.05 6.27 16.87
C SER A 78 -4.26 5.39 16.55
N LYS A 79 -5.17 5.91 15.73
CA LYS A 79 -6.38 5.24 15.27
C LYS A 79 -6.67 5.59 13.81
N ILE A 80 -7.22 4.63 13.07
CA ILE A 80 -7.72 4.82 11.71
C ILE A 80 -9.15 4.28 11.63
N GLU A 81 -10.10 5.09 11.20
CA GLU A 81 -11.48 4.66 10.98
C GLU A 81 -11.76 4.54 9.49
N LEU A 82 -12.20 3.37 9.04
CA LEU A 82 -12.57 3.13 7.65
C LEU A 82 -14.04 2.74 7.58
N ASN A 83 -14.83 3.49 6.80
CA ASN A 83 -16.22 3.18 6.52
C ASN A 83 -16.40 2.97 5.01
N LEU A 84 -16.58 1.71 4.60
CA LEU A 84 -16.72 1.32 3.21
C LEU A 84 -18.05 1.79 2.60
N LYS A 85 -19.11 1.89 3.42
CA LYS A 85 -20.44 2.35 2.96
C LYS A 85 -20.41 3.83 2.61
N ASN A 86 -19.79 4.64 3.48
CA ASN A 86 -19.69 6.09 3.31
C ASN A 86 -18.43 6.51 2.55
N LYS A 87 -17.60 5.55 2.12
CA LYS A 87 -16.34 5.79 1.41
C LYS A 87 -15.44 6.79 2.13
N SER A 88 -15.32 6.66 3.46
CA SER A 88 -14.56 7.60 4.28
C SER A 88 -13.45 6.91 5.04
N LEU A 89 -12.29 7.57 5.10
CA LEU A 89 -11.16 7.20 5.93
C LEU A 89 -10.81 8.37 6.85
N GLN A 90 -10.75 8.12 8.16
CA GLN A 90 -10.35 9.10 9.15
C GLN A 90 -9.05 8.70 9.80
N PHE A 91 -8.09 9.61 9.85
CA PHE A 91 -6.84 9.44 10.58
C PHE A 91 -6.87 10.26 11.86
N HIS A 92 -6.63 9.63 13.01
CA HIS A 92 -6.58 10.34 14.28
C HIS A 92 -5.13 10.69 14.64
N LEU A 93 -4.85 12.00 14.60
CA LEU A 93 -3.61 12.60 15.09
C LEU A 93 -3.94 13.43 16.34
N GLY A 94 -4.10 12.76 17.49
CA GLY A 94 -4.57 13.40 18.71
C GLY A 94 -6.08 13.68 18.68
N LYS A 95 -6.49 14.92 18.99
CA LYS A 95 -7.91 15.28 19.19
C LYS A 95 -8.69 15.56 17.89
N ASN A 96 -8.00 15.94 16.82
CA ASN A 96 -8.65 16.36 15.57
C ASN A 96 -8.41 15.30 14.49
N PRO A 97 -9.45 14.55 14.06
CA PRO A 97 -9.32 13.62 12.96
C PRO A 97 -9.20 14.35 11.62
N ILE A 98 -8.44 13.77 10.70
CA ILE A 98 -8.35 14.21 9.30
C ILE A 98 -9.16 13.23 8.46
N ASN A 99 -10.11 13.76 7.68
CA ASN A 99 -11.08 12.96 6.93
C ASN A 99 -10.76 13.00 5.44
N TYR A 100 -10.77 11.83 4.82
CA TYR A 100 -10.61 11.65 3.39
C TYR A 100 -11.78 10.86 2.80
N GLN A 101 -12.19 11.25 1.60
CA GLN A 101 -12.99 10.39 0.73
C GLN A 101 -12.07 9.35 0.09
N VAL A 102 -12.52 8.09 0.05
CA VAL A 102 -11.72 6.98 -0.45
C VAL A 102 -12.43 6.12 -1.48
N GLU A 103 -11.62 5.53 -2.35
CA GLU A 103 -12.03 4.49 -3.28
C GLU A 103 -11.32 3.18 -2.96
N LEU A 104 -12.01 2.08 -3.23
CA LEU A 104 -11.46 0.73 -3.11
C LEU A 104 -11.28 0.16 -4.50
N SER A 105 -10.12 -0.45 -4.73
CA SER A 105 -9.86 -1.30 -5.88
C SER A 105 -9.30 -2.61 -5.36
N ASN A 106 -10.12 -3.65 -5.36
CA ASN A 106 -9.87 -4.89 -4.61
C ASN A 106 -9.60 -4.56 -3.13
N ASP A 107 -8.44 -4.97 -2.62
CA ASP A 107 -8.00 -4.71 -1.25
C ASP A 107 -7.28 -3.37 -1.09
N SER A 108 -7.02 -2.64 -2.19
CA SER A 108 -6.29 -1.37 -2.14
C SER A 108 -7.22 -0.19 -1.86
N ILE A 109 -6.78 0.70 -0.96
CA ILE A 109 -7.46 1.94 -0.60
C ILE A 109 -6.73 3.11 -1.25
N TYR A 110 -7.50 4.01 -1.85
CA TYR A 110 -7.01 5.25 -2.46
C TYR A 110 -7.78 6.46 -1.91
N ILE A 111 -7.11 7.60 -1.74
CA ILE A 111 -7.81 8.88 -1.53
C ILE A 111 -8.36 9.34 -2.87
N SER A 112 -9.67 9.58 -2.96
CA SER A 112 -10.38 9.78 -4.23
C SER A 112 -9.92 11.00 -5.02
N ALA A 113 -9.65 12.13 -4.35
CA ALA A 113 -9.34 13.39 -5.03
C ALA A 113 -8.10 13.28 -5.92
N ASP A 114 -7.05 12.64 -5.40
CA ASP A 114 -5.73 12.58 -6.04
C ASP A 114 -5.34 11.16 -6.49
N LYS A 115 -6.23 10.18 -6.29
CA LYS A 115 -5.96 8.74 -6.47
C LYS A 115 -4.66 8.27 -5.79
N VAL A 116 -4.33 8.89 -4.66
CA VAL A 116 -3.15 8.53 -3.87
C VAL A 116 -3.41 7.20 -3.19
N PHE A 117 -2.55 6.22 -3.46
CA PHE A 117 -2.58 4.94 -2.77
C PHE A 117 -2.27 5.15 -1.28
N VAL A 118 -3.11 4.59 -0.41
CA VAL A 118 -2.97 4.72 1.04
C VAL A 118 -2.50 3.41 1.65
N GLY A 119 -3.08 2.29 1.23
CA GLY A 119 -2.79 1.02 1.86
C GLY A 119 -3.65 -0.13 1.42
N ILE A 120 -3.50 -1.25 2.12
CA ILE A 120 -4.14 -2.52 1.80
C ILE A 120 -5.01 -2.96 2.98
N LEU A 121 -6.29 -3.19 2.71
CA LEU A 121 -7.26 -3.76 3.64
C LEU A 121 -7.31 -5.28 3.48
N ASP A 122 -6.82 -6.00 4.48
CA ASP A 122 -7.06 -7.43 4.62
C ASP A 122 -8.38 -7.62 5.37
N LYS A 123 -9.47 -7.79 4.61
CA LYS A 123 -10.82 -8.00 5.17
C LYS A 123 -10.92 -9.30 5.96
N LYS A 124 -10.18 -10.34 5.57
CA LYS A 124 -10.25 -11.68 6.20
C LYS A 124 -9.66 -11.65 7.60
N ASN A 125 -8.54 -10.98 7.77
CA ASN A 125 -7.85 -10.86 9.06
C ASN A 125 -8.17 -9.55 9.80
N GLU A 126 -9.04 -8.72 9.23
CA GLU A 126 -9.38 -7.37 9.70
C GLU A 126 -8.13 -6.52 10.01
N LYS A 127 -7.20 -6.45 9.04
CA LYS A 127 -5.96 -5.67 9.16
C LYS A 127 -5.88 -4.60 8.08
N LEU A 128 -5.22 -3.50 8.43
CA LEU A 128 -4.85 -2.46 7.49
C LEU A 128 -3.33 -2.31 7.48
N ALA A 129 -2.73 -2.47 6.31
CA ALA A 129 -1.35 -2.06 6.07
C ALA A 129 -1.37 -0.64 5.49
N LEU A 130 -1.03 0.36 6.30
CA LEU A 130 -0.93 1.77 5.89
C LEU A 130 0.47 2.05 5.34
N TYR A 131 0.55 2.58 4.12
CA TYR A 131 1.83 2.87 3.47
C TYR A 131 2.23 4.33 3.65
N LYS A 132 3.51 4.54 3.93
CA LYS A 132 4.16 5.83 4.00
C LYS A 132 5.46 5.80 3.23
N SER A 133 5.76 6.90 2.56
CA SER A 133 7.05 7.15 1.97
C SER A 133 7.76 8.26 2.72
N PHE A 134 9.07 8.11 2.87
CA PHE A 134 10.00 9.10 3.39
C PHE A 134 11.03 9.36 2.30
N TYR A 135 11.17 10.59 1.83
CA TYR A 135 12.19 10.89 0.81
C TYR A 135 12.92 12.20 1.07
N TYR A 136 14.22 12.13 0.80
CA TYR A 136 15.18 13.19 1.03
C TYR A 136 15.99 13.41 -0.24
N ILE A 137 16.09 14.66 -0.68
CA ILE A 137 16.82 15.04 -1.88
C ILE A 137 17.74 16.20 -1.52
N ILE A 138 19.03 16.06 -1.84
CA ILE A 138 20.01 17.15 -1.87
C ILE A 138 20.45 17.31 -3.32
N LYS A 139 20.41 18.55 -3.81
CA LYS A 139 21.03 18.93 -5.09
C LYS A 139 21.92 20.14 -4.87
N GLU A 140 23.20 19.99 -5.16
CA GLU A 140 24.14 21.10 -5.16
C GLU A 140 23.95 21.93 -6.44
N LEU A 141 23.65 23.22 -6.29
CA LEU A 141 23.36 24.12 -7.41
C LEU A 141 24.62 24.88 -7.85
N ASP A 142 25.41 25.32 -6.88
CA ASP A 142 26.73 25.96 -7.01
C ASP A 142 27.57 25.66 -5.75
N ASP A 143 28.80 26.19 -5.70
CA ASP A 143 29.76 25.92 -4.61
C ASP A 143 29.29 26.40 -3.22
N SER A 144 28.20 27.15 -3.13
CA SER A 144 27.68 27.75 -1.90
C SER A 144 26.20 27.48 -1.63
N SER A 145 25.47 26.91 -2.58
CA SER A 145 24.02 26.74 -2.50
C SER A 145 23.55 25.32 -2.79
N VAL A 146 22.61 24.87 -1.97
CA VAL A 146 22.01 23.54 -2.04
C VAL A 146 20.49 23.65 -2.03
N PHE A 147 19.85 22.89 -2.91
CA PHE A 147 18.44 22.58 -2.81
C PHE A 147 18.28 21.35 -1.91
N THR A 148 17.42 21.46 -0.91
CA THR A 148 17.10 20.35 -0.01
C THR A 148 15.59 20.17 0.05
N LYS A 149 15.12 18.94 -0.16
CA LYS A 149 13.73 18.54 0.05
C LYS A 149 13.67 17.34 0.98
N LYS A 150 12.91 17.44 2.05
CA LYS A 150 12.70 16.37 3.03
C LYS A 150 11.21 16.25 3.31
N THR A 151 10.60 15.11 3.00
CA THR A 151 9.15 14.97 3.09
C THR A 151 8.74 13.56 3.48
N THR A 152 7.58 13.47 4.14
CA THR A 152 6.89 12.22 4.46
C THR A 152 5.48 12.29 3.88
N GLU A 153 5.09 11.29 3.08
CA GLU A 153 3.81 11.29 2.35
C GLU A 153 3.08 9.96 2.55
N LEU A 154 1.76 9.95 2.32
CA LEU A 154 0.98 8.72 2.22
C LEU A 154 1.32 8.00 0.91
N GLY A 155 1.36 6.68 0.96
CA GLY A 155 1.60 5.83 -0.20
C GLY A 155 3.06 5.43 -0.37
N ILE A 156 3.47 5.31 -1.62
CA ILE A 156 4.75 4.72 -2.03
C ILE A 156 5.41 5.68 -3.02
N THR A 157 6.65 6.07 -2.74
CA THR A 157 7.49 6.75 -3.71
C THR A 157 8.12 5.73 -4.64
N LYS A 158 8.03 5.99 -5.94
CA LYS A 158 8.67 5.23 -7.00
C LYS A 158 9.74 6.08 -7.65
N TYR A 159 10.60 5.44 -8.43
CA TYR A 159 11.65 6.10 -9.19
C TYR A 159 11.16 7.34 -9.96
N LYS A 160 10.05 7.23 -10.70
CA LYS A 160 9.46 8.32 -11.51
C LYS A 160 8.90 9.49 -10.69
N ASP A 161 8.67 9.27 -9.39
CA ASP A 161 8.18 10.32 -8.50
C ASP A 161 9.33 11.19 -8.00
N ILE A 162 10.58 10.71 -8.12
CA ILE A 162 11.79 11.43 -7.76
C ILE A 162 12.55 11.92 -8.99
N PHE A 163 12.78 11.03 -9.97
CA PHE A 163 13.48 11.32 -11.21
C PHE A 163 12.51 11.58 -12.36
N GLY A 164 12.81 12.60 -13.17
CA GLY A 164 11.90 13.13 -14.20
C GLY A 164 10.98 14.24 -13.67
N ASN A 165 11.17 14.61 -12.41
CA ASN A 165 10.59 15.80 -11.79
C ASN A 165 11.74 16.81 -11.62
N ASN A 166 11.48 18.10 -11.84
CA ASN A 166 12.41 19.25 -12.01
C ASN A 166 13.68 19.37 -11.12
N THR A 167 13.90 18.51 -10.12
CA THR A 167 15.15 18.43 -9.35
C THR A 167 16.23 17.64 -10.10
N PHE A 168 16.00 16.35 -10.37
CA PHE A 168 16.90 15.51 -11.17
C PHE A 168 16.10 14.79 -12.24
N GLU A 169 16.46 14.96 -13.50
CA GLU A 169 15.83 14.22 -14.62
C GLU A 169 16.15 12.72 -14.55
N SER A 170 17.36 12.38 -14.11
CA SER A 170 17.83 11.00 -13.96
C SER A 170 19.02 10.94 -12.98
N PRO A 171 19.44 9.75 -12.51
CA PRO A 171 20.64 9.59 -11.72
C PRO A 171 21.89 10.19 -12.38
N SER A 172 22.02 10.10 -13.70
CA SER A 172 23.17 10.69 -14.42
C SER A 172 23.26 12.22 -14.32
N ALA A 173 22.15 12.89 -13.96
CA ALA A 173 22.13 14.33 -13.70
C ALA A 173 22.69 14.71 -12.31
N MET A 174 22.97 13.73 -11.45
CA MET A 174 23.63 13.92 -10.15
C MET A 174 25.14 14.06 -10.37
N THR A 175 25.57 15.26 -10.75
CA THR A 175 26.94 15.52 -11.21
C THR A 175 27.88 16.00 -10.10
N LYS A 176 27.33 16.41 -8.95
CA LYS A 176 28.09 16.95 -7.83
C LYS A 176 28.30 15.89 -6.75
N LYS A 177 29.38 16.03 -5.98
CA LYS A 177 29.77 15.07 -4.94
C LYS A 177 28.72 14.95 -3.83
N ASN A 178 28.02 16.05 -3.54
CA ASN A 178 27.02 16.10 -2.47
C ASN A 178 25.58 15.90 -2.98
N ASP A 179 25.39 15.62 -4.28
CA ASP A 179 24.07 15.25 -4.78
C ASP A 179 23.64 13.93 -4.14
N GLU A 180 22.44 13.91 -3.59
CA GLU A 180 21.91 12.73 -2.91
C GLU A 180 20.41 12.62 -3.12
N VAL A 181 19.95 11.39 -3.35
CA VAL A 181 18.54 11.06 -3.37
C VAL A 181 18.36 9.82 -2.51
N PHE A 182 17.55 9.94 -1.47
CA PHE A 182 17.17 8.85 -0.59
C PHE A 182 15.65 8.73 -0.56
N TRP A 183 15.13 7.51 -0.57
CA TRP A 183 13.78 7.26 -0.08
C TRP A 183 13.64 5.89 0.58
N ALA A 184 12.68 5.80 1.49
CA ALA A 184 12.25 4.56 2.11
C ALA A 184 10.72 4.45 2.09
N ASN A 185 10.23 3.28 1.70
CA ASN A 185 8.80 2.97 1.69
C ASN A 185 8.51 1.99 2.83
N LEU A 186 7.64 2.38 3.75
CA LEU A 186 7.25 1.58 4.90
C LEU A 186 5.76 1.29 4.87
N SER A 187 5.37 0.16 5.47
CA SER A 187 3.98 -0.15 5.78
C SER A 187 3.82 -0.39 7.27
N PHE A 188 2.89 0.32 7.89
CA PHE A 188 2.52 0.21 9.30
C PHE A 188 1.26 -0.66 9.41
N ILE A 189 1.30 -1.65 10.29
CA ILE A 189 0.20 -2.61 10.44
C ILE A 189 -0.72 -2.16 11.55
N TYR A 190 -2.00 -2.12 11.24
CA TYR A 190 -3.07 -1.87 12.18
C TYR A 190 -4.03 -3.05 12.23
N LYS A 191 -4.57 -3.33 13.41
CA LYS A 191 -5.59 -4.36 13.62
C LYS A 191 -6.91 -3.71 14.00
N ASN A 192 -8.00 -4.29 13.50
CA ASN A 192 -9.32 -3.85 13.93
C ASN A 192 -9.51 -4.17 15.42
N ASN A 193 -10.00 -3.18 16.17
CA ASN A 193 -10.44 -3.29 17.56
C ASN A 193 -11.94 -3.56 17.67
#